data_AF-A0A1Y1L8Q2-F1
#
_entry.id   AF-A0A1Y1L8Q2-F1
#
_cell.length_a   1.000
_cell.length_b   1.000
_cell.length_c   1.000
_cell.angle_alpha   90.00
_cell.angle_beta   90.00
_cell.angle_gamma   90.00
#
_symmetry.space_group_name_H-M   'P 1'
#
loop_
_entity.id
_entity.type
_entity.pdbx_description
1 polymer ?
#
loop_
_entity_poly.entity_id
_entity_poly.type
_entity_poly.pdbx_seq_one_letter_code
_entity_poly.pdbx_strand_id
1 'polypeptide(L)'
;MSYNHHGLIFSINTLSATFVQAGRTPRHFLTRALLSAENFSQAVQILKDPGCGAGDGCSVNLKFVNDSDRLFYNIEMGPVVADDMSQLNVAVASPGENLMHCNRYLRLAIPEETGPMRDSSDARLRVLNEYPKALKKSDVIKMLSDQTDSRYTVFQETNIQTIAVGIFDCREKTWSIYSDKANQNEPLIVLPLVFKR
;
A
#
# COMPACT_ATOMS: atom_id res chain seq x y z
N MET A 1 6.29 -0.86 -4.39
CA MET A 1 5.79 -2.25 -4.34
C MET A 1 6.99 -3.16 -4.34
N SER A 2 6.98 -4.23 -3.56
CA SER A 2 8.07 -5.21 -3.59
C SER A 2 7.66 -6.51 -2.91
N TYR A 3 8.55 -7.50 -2.94
CA TYR A 3 8.38 -8.77 -2.25
C TYR A 3 9.72 -9.31 -1.75
N ASN A 4 9.70 -10.27 -0.83
CA ASN A 4 10.90 -10.99 -0.39
C ASN A 4 10.74 -12.51 -0.46
N HIS A 5 11.83 -13.23 -0.21
CA HIS A 5 11.86 -14.68 -0.29
C HIS A 5 11.15 -15.38 0.88
N HIS A 6 10.76 -14.67 1.94
CA HIS A 6 9.97 -15.22 3.05
C HIS A 6 8.47 -15.21 2.75
N GLY A 7 8.06 -14.72 1.59
CA GLY A 7 6.65 -14.67 1.19
C GLY A 7 5.98 -13.33 1.45
N LEU A 8 6.69 -12.33 1.97
CA LEU A 8 6.15 -10.97 2.07
C LEU A 8 5.94 -10.40 0.67
N ILE A 9 4.75 -9.88 0.40
CA ILE A 9 4.46 -8.92 -0.67
C ILE A 9 3.93 -7.63 -0.03
N PHE A 10 4.27 -6.47 -0.59
CA PHE A 10 3.69 -5.21 -0.11
C PHE A 10 3.63 -4.09 -1.16
N SER A 11 2.71 -3.17 -0.95
CA SER A 11 2.62 -1.86 -1.62
C SER A 11 2.59 -0.74 -0.58
N ILE A 12 2.88 0.48 -1.03
CA ILE A 12 2.93 1.66 -0.16
C ILE A 12 2.12 2.78 -0.78
N ASN A 13 1.34 3.47 0.06
CA ASN A 13 0.80 4.78 -0.22
C ASN A 13 1.50 5.80 0.68
N THR A 14 2.09 6.85 0.11
CA THR A 14 2.64 7.97 0.91
C THR A 14 1.50 8.70 1.61
N LEU A 15 1.66 9.00 2.90
CA LEU A 15 0.70 9.77 3.68
C LEU A 15 1.36 11.07 4.16
N SER A 16 0.68 12.18 3.92
CA SER A 16 1.22 13.52 4.20
C SER A 16 0.73 14.00 5.55
N ALA A 17 1.44 13.64 6.61
CA ALA A 17 1.24 14.25 7.93
C ALA A 17 1.68 15.73 7.89
N THR A 18 1.00 16.60 8.64
CA THR A 18 1.34 18.03 8.75
C THR A 18 2.74 18.25 9.34
N PHE A 19 3.15 17.35 10.23
CA PHE A 19 4.43 17.43 10.91
C PHE A 19 5.27 16.21 10.58
N VAL A 20 6.49 16.45 10.15
CA VAL A 20 7.56 15.45 10.03
C VAL A 20 8.54 15.64 11.19
N GLN A 21 9.13 14.55 11.66
CA GLN A 21 10.06 14.58 12.78
C GLN A 21 11.51 14.48 12.29
N ALA A 22 12.28 15.55 12.52
CA ALA A 22 13.71 15.56 12.26
C ALA A 22 14.45 14.59 13.19
N GLY A 23 15.53 13.97 12.70
CA GLY A 23 16.35 13.03 13.48
C GLY A 23 15.71 11.66 13.71
N ARG A 24 14.59 11.36 13.03
CA ARG A 24 13.89 10.07 13.06
C ARG A 24 14.11 9.28 11.77
N THR A 25 13.74 8.01 11.75
CA THR A 25 13.98 7.14 10.58
C THR A 25 13.02 7.49 9.44
N PRO A 26 13.51 7.88 8.25
CA PRO A 26 12.63 8.12 7.10
C PRO A 26 11.95 6.84 6.63
N ARG A 27 10.69 6.93 6.19
CA ARG A 27 9.87 5.79 5.71
C ARG A 27 10.57 4.92 4.66
N HIS A 28 11.44 5.49 3.83
CA HIS A 28 12.18 4.75 2.82
C HIS A 28 13.14 3.72 3.44
N PHE A 29 13.77 4.05 4.57
CA PHE A 29 14.63 3.11 5.28
C PHE A 29 13.81 2.02 5.98
N LEU A 30 12.69 2.39 6.61
CA LEU A 30 11.77 1.42 7.22
C LEU A 30 11.19 0.45 6.20
N THR A 31 10.77 0.97 5.04
CA THR A 31 10.21 0.15 3.96
C THR A 31 11.27 -0.67 3.22
N ARG A 32 12.53 -0.23 3.21
CA ARG A 32 13.66 -1.07 2.81
C ARG A 32 13.94 -2.17 3.83
N ALA A 33 13.94 -1.85 5.12
CA ALA A 33 14.10 -2.83 6.20
C ALA A 33 12.95 -3.85 6.20
N LEU A 34 11.74 -3.43 5.83
CA LEU A 34 10.56 -4.31 5.73
C LEU A 34 10.79 -5.50 4.78
N LEU A 35 11.66 -5.36 3.77
CA LEU A 35 12.06 -6.47 2.91
C LEU A 35 12.81 -7.61 3.64
N SER A 36 13.27 -7.39 4.87
CA SER A 36 13.86 -8.42 5.73
C SER A 36 12.84 -9.16 6.60
N ALA A 37 11.56 -8.73 6.61
CA ALA A 37 10.56 -9.33 7.49
C ALA A 37 10.23 -10.77 7.08
N GLU A 38 10.31 -11.69 8.03
CA GLU A 38 10.02 -13.12 7.84
C GLU A 38 8.55 -13.45 8.12
N ASN A 39 7.89 -12.63 8.93
CA ASN A 39 6.49 -12.80 9.33
C ASN A 39 5.86 -11.46 9.73
N PHE A 40 4.55 -11.48 9.97
CA PHE A 40 3.77 -10.29 10.33
C PHE A 40 4.29 -9.58 11.58
N SER A 41 4.67 -10.34 12.62
CA SER A 41 5.17 -9.76 13.88
C SER A 41 6.46 -8.96 13.66
N GLN A 42 7.40 -9.52 12.89
CA GLN A 42 8.63 -8.81 12.54
C GLN A 42 8.37 -7.59 11.64
N ALA A 43 7.43 -7.68 10.70
CA ALA A 43 7.02 -6.53 9.89
C ALA A 43 6.50 -5.38 10.77
N VAL A 44 5.66 -5.68 11.77
CA VAL A 44 5.18 -4.69 12.74
C VAL A 44 6.34 -4.11 13.56
N GLN A 45 7.28 -4.93 14.04
CA GLN A 45 8.44 -4.44 14.78
C GLN A 45 9.31 -3.50 13.95
N ILE A 46 9.57 -3.85 12.68
CA ILE A 46 10.31 -2.99 11.76
C ILE A 46 9.60 -1.64 11.56
N LEU A 47 8.27 -1.64 11.38
CA LEU A 47 7.52 -0.40 11.18
C LEU A 47 7.40 0.44 12.45
N LYS A 48 7.37 -0.19 13.63
CA LYS A 48 7.43 0.51 14.93
C LYS A 48 8.78 1.19 15.15
N ASP A 49 9.86 0.58 14.66
CA ASP A 49 11.23 1.07 14.79
C ASP A 49 11.60 1.49 16.25
N PRO A 50 11.57 0.56 17.22
CA PRO A 50 11.80 0.88 18.63
C PRO A 50 13.12 1.61 18.89
N GLY A 51 13.06 2.69 19.66
CA GLY A 51 14.20 3.53 20.01
C GLY A 51 14.44 4.69 19.03
N CYS A 52 13.80 4.70 17.85
CA CYS A 52 13.89 5.81 16.90
C CYS A 52 12.51 6.25 16.41
N GLY A 53 11.77 5.36 15.76
CA GLY A 53 10.47 5.63 15.15
C GLY A 53 10.55 6.40 13.83
N ALA A 54 9.42 6.47 13.13
CA ALA A 54 9.31 7.09 11.82
C ALA A 54 9.36 8.63 11.89
N GLY A 55 10.05 9.23 10.92
CA GLY A 55 10.05 10.68 10.70
C GLY A 55 8.86 11.19 9.88
N ASP A 56 8.24 10.32 9.09
CA ASP A 56 7.14 10.64 8.19
C ASP A 56 6.21 9.44 7.99
N GLY A 57 5.14 9.62 7.22
CA GLY A 57 4.00 8.71 7.17
C GLY A 57 3.89 7.86 5.91
N CYS A 58 3.37 6.65 6.06
CA CYS A 58 2.89 5.85 4.94
C CYS A 58 1.80 4.85 5.35
N SER A 59 1.07 4.34 4.38
CA SER A 59 0.20 3.17 4.51
C SER A 59 0.85 2.01 3.77
N VAL A 60 0.96 0.86 4.43
CA VAL A 60 1.56 -0.35 3.89
C VAL A 60 0.47 -1.40 3.74
N ASN A 61 0.13 -1.75 2.50
CA ASN A 61 -0.65 -2.96 2.24
C ASN A 61 0.33 -4.12 2.16
N LEU A 62 0.13 -5.17 2.95
CA LEU A 62 1.02 -6.33 2.93
C LEU A 62 0.28 -7.65 3.11
N LYS A 63 0.95 -8.70 2.67
CA LYS A 63 0.56 -10.09 2.92
C LYS A 63 1.79 -10.98 2.96
N PHE A 64 1.78 -11.97 3.83
CA PHE A 64 2.65 -13.15 3.73
C PHE A 64 1.89 -14.22 2.92
N VAL A 65 2.40 -14.52 1.73
CA VAL A 65 1.73 -15.37 0.72
C VAL A 65 1.62 -16.81 1.18
N ASN A 66 2.59 -17.28 1.97
CA ASN A 66 2.66 -18.67 2.44
C ASN A 66 1.86 -18.91 3.74
N ASP A 67 1.33 -17.86 4.38
CA ASP A 67 0.55 -17.99 5.62
C ASP A 67 -0.82 -18.65 5.34
N SER A 68 -1.17 -19.63 6.18
CA SER A 68 -2.38 -20.43 6.02
C SER A 68 -3.68 -19.66 6.26
N ASP A 69 -3.62 -18.59 7.04
CA ASP A 69 -4.78 -17.75 7.40
C ASP A 69 -5.32 -16.93 6.22
N ARG A 70 -4.50 -16.79 5.16
CA ARG A 70 -4.80 -16.02 3.95
C ARG A 70 -5.17 -14.56 4.23
N LEU A 71 -4.69 -13.98 5.32
CA LEU A 71 -4.99 -12.61 5.71
C LEU A 71 -4.25 -11.61 4.82
N PHE A 72 -4.88 -10.44 4.64
CA PHE A 72 -4.28 -9.22 4.13
C PHE A 72 -4.28 -8.16 5.23
N TYR A 73 -3.22 -7.37 5.27
CA TYR A 73 -3.04 -6.33 6.25
C TYR A 73 -2.88 -4.97 5.57
N ASN A 74 -3.49 -3.94 6.14
CA ASN A 74 -3.17 -2.55 5.83
C ASN A 74 -2.70 -1.87 7.12
N ILE A 75 -1.44 -1.45 7.16
CA ILE A 75 -0.83 -0.80 8.31
C ILE A 75 -0.63 0.68 7.98
N GLU A 76 -1.35 1.54 8.66
CA GLU A 76 -1.02 2.97 8.67
C GLU A 76 0.12 3.19 9.65
N MET A 77 1.17 3.86 9.18
CA MET A 77 2.33 4.26 9.95
C MET A 77 2.42 5.78 9.92
N GLY A 78 2.43 6.38 11.11
CA GLY A 78 2.60 7.81 11.29
C GLY A 78 3.93 8.17 11.95
N PRO A 79 4.34 9.44 11.84
CA PRO A 79 5.53 9.93 12.53
C PRO A 79 5.39 9.80 14.06
N VAL A 80 6.54 9.79 14.72
CA VAL A 80 6.63 9.89 16.18
C VAL A 80 5.98 11.20 16.67
N VAL A 81 5.31 11.16 17.82
CA VAL A 81 4.79 12.38 18.47
C VAL A 81 5.41 12.57 19.85
N ALA A 82 5.30 11.57 20.73
CA ALA A 82 5.75 11.67 22.13
C ALA A 82 6.57 10.47 22.62
N ASP A 83 6.74 9.44 21.79
CA ASP A 83 7.37 8.17 22.15
C ASP A 83 8.72 7.96 21.40
N ASP A 84 9.34 6.80 21.56
CA ASP A 84 10.51 6.38 20.76
C ASP A 84 10.16 5.37 19.65
N MET A 85 8.86 5.24 19.34
CA MET A 85 8.31 4.34 18.32
C MET A 85 7.34 5.06 17.38
N SER A 86 7.26 4.58 16.13
CA SER A 86 6.25 4.97 15.16
C SER A 86 4.83 4.65 15.64
N GLN A 87 3.87 5.52 15.31
CA GLN A 87 2.46 5.22 15.53
C GLN A 87 1.96 4.26 14.46
N LEU A 88 1.33 3.15 14.85
CA LEU A 88 0.77 2.17 13.92
C LEU A 88 -0.73 1.95 14.14
N ASN A 89 -1.47 1.77 13.06
CA ASN A 89 -2.83 1.23 13.09
C ASN A 89 -2.99 0.12 12.04
N VAL A 90 -3.34 -1.08 12.49
CA VAL A 90 -3.47 -2.28 11.65
C VAL A 90 -4.94 -2.55 11.35
N ALA A 91 -5.30 -2.55 10.07
CA ALA A 91 -6.52 -3.15 9.57
C ALA A 91 -6.23 -4.52 8.96
N VAL A 92 -7.17 -5.46 9.12
CA VAL A 92 -7.06 -6.83 8.63
C VAL A 92 -8.26 -7.10 7.72
N ALA A 93 -8.01 -7.77 6.60
CA ALA A 93 -9.05 -8.36 5.77
C ALA A 93 -8.90 -9.88 5.75
N SER A 94 -10.00 -10.54 6.11
CA SER A 94 -10.18 -11.97 6.06
C SER A 94 -10.50 -12.45 4.64
N PRO A 95 -10.46 -13.77 4.36
CA PRO A 95 -10.87 -14.31 3.08
C PRO A 95 -12.24 -13.81 2.65
N GLY A 96 -12.28 -13.23 1.46
CA GLY A 96 -13.48 -12.66 0.92
C GLY A 96 -13.75 -11.25 1.42
N GLU A 97 -12.84 -10.55 2.10
CA GLU A 97 -12.86 -9.10 2.42
C GLU A 97 -11.79 -8.33 1.62
N ASN A 98 -11.97 -7.02 1.47
CA ASN A 98 -11.07 -6.16 0.70
C ASN A 98 -10.65 -4.96 1.55
N LEU A 99 -9.40 -4.52 1.39
CA LEU A 99 -8.90 -3.25 1.92
C LEU A 99 -8.58 -2.33 0.75
N MET A 100 -9.02 -1.08 0.85
CA MET A 100 -8.71 -0.01 -0.11
C MET A 100 -8.01 1.11 0.62
N HIS A 101 -6.94 1.64 0.02
CA HIS A 101 -6.18 2.73 0.62
C HIS A 101 -5.63 3.66 -0.45
N CYS A 102 -5.61 4.96 -0.15
CA CYS A 102 -5.08 6.01 -1.01
C CYS A 102 -4.07 6.84 -0.22
N ASN A 103 -3.95 8.15 -0.46
CA ASN A 103 -2.90 8.97 0.13
C ASN A 103 -3.42 9.80 1.32
N ARG A 104 -4.13 9.15 2.24
CA ARG A 104 -4.66 9.76 3.47
C ARG A 104 -4.75 8.78 4.64
N TYR A 105 -4.68 9.25 5.89
CA TYR A 105 -4.99 8.39 7.03
C TYR A 105 -6.50 8.12 7.08
N LEU A 106 -6.85 6.87 7.33
CA LEU A 106 -8.23 6.41 7.52
C LEU A 106 -8.50 6.05 8.98
N ARG A 107 -7.45 5.73 9.76
CA ARG A 107 -7.59 5.17 11.11
C ARG A 107 -6.68 5.84 12.13
N LEU A 108 -5.44 6.20 11.77
CA LEU A 108 -4.61 7.04 12.64
C LEU A 108 -5.15 8.48 12.67
N ALA A 109 -5.39 8.99 13.87
CA ALA A 109 -5.83 10.37 14.09
C ALA A 109 -4.61 11.32 14.09
N ILE A 110 -4.03 11.54 12.92
CA ILE A 110 -2.85 12.40 12.72
C ILE A 110 -3.26 13.61 11.87
N PRO A 111 -2.85 14.84 12.24
CA PRO A 111 -3.03 16.01 11.39
C PRO A 111 -2.38 15.78 10.02
N GLU A 112 -3.14 16.02 8.95
CA GLU A 112 -2.70 15.86 7.57
C GLU A 112 -2.51 17.21 6.87
N GLU A 113 -1.57 17.25 5.94
CA GLU A 113 -1.49 18.35 4.98
C GLU A 113 -2.76 18.42 4.13
N THR A 114 -3.25 19.63 3.91
CA THR A 114 -4.43 19.88 3.06
C THR A 114 -3.99 20.25 1.64
N GLY A 115 -4.87 20.06 0.65
CA GLY A 115 -4.64 20.47 -0.73
C GLY A 115 -4.81 19.34 -1.75
N PRO A 116 -4.28 19.51 -2.99
CA PRO A 116 -4.64 18.66 -4.12
C PRO A 116 -4.35 17.16 -3.94
N MET A 117 -3.33 16.80 -3.17
CA MET A 117 -3.02 15.40 -2.87
C MET A 117 -4.09 14.75 -2.00
N ARG A 118 -4.59 15.50 -1.01
CA ARG A 118 -5.66 15.07 -0.12
C ARG A 118 -6.98 14.96 -0.89
N ASP A 119 -7.32 15.97 -1.68
CA ASP A 119 -8.52 15.97 -2.53
C ASP A 119 -8.50 14.79 -3.53
N SER A 120 -7.36 14.55 -4.17
CA SER A 120 -7.16 13.41 -5.06
C SER A 120 -7.31 12.07 -4.34
N SER A 121 -6.77 11.97 -3.13
CA SER A 121 -6.93 10.77 -2.31
C SER A 121 -8.40 10.49 -1.97
N ASP A 122 -9.14 11.51 -1.55
CA ASP A 122 -10.55 11.38 -1.19
C ASP A 122 -11.40 11.00 -2.41
N ALA A 123 -11.17 11.64 -3.57
CA ALA A 123 -11.87 11.33 -4.81
C ALA A 123 -11.59 9.90 -5.30
N ARG A 124 -10.33 9.47 -5.37
CA ARG A 124 -9.97 8.11 -5.80
C ARG A 124 -10.50 7.05 -4.84
N LEU A 125 -10.43 7.30 -3.53
CA LEU A 125 -10.96 6.36 -2.55
C LEU A 125 -12.49 6.25 -2.65
N ARG A 126 -13.19 7.36 -2.87
CA ARG A 126 -14.64 7.36 -3.13
C ARG A 126 -14.99 6.50 -4.33
N VAL A 127 -14.35 6.74 -5.48
CA VAL A 127 -14.55 5.92 -6.69
C VAL A 127 -14.29 4.44 -6.41
N LEU A 128 -13.16 4.11 -5.77
CA LEU A 128 -12.83 2.71 -5.46
C LEU A 128 -13.85 2.03 -4.53
N ASN A 129 -14.48 2.79 -3.63
CA ASN A 129 -15.53 2.28 -2.73
C ASN A 129 -16.91 2.17 -3.39
N GLU A 130 -17.15 2.84 -4.53
CA GLU A 130 -18.38 2.69 -5.32
C GLU A 130 -18.36 1.39 -6.15
N TYR A 131 -17.19 0.81 -6.38
CA TYR A 131 -17.08 -0.49 -7.05
C TYR A 131 -17.68 -1.62 -6.19
N PRO A 132 -18.33 -2.61 -6.82
CA PRO A 132 -18.61 -3.87 -6.16
C PRO A 132 -17.33 -4.50 -5.63
N LYS A 133 -17.46 -5.30 -4.59
CA LYS A 133 -16.36 -6.04 -3.99
C LYS A 133 -15.61 -6.84 -5.08
N ALA A 134 -14.32 -6.57 -5.26
CA ALA A 134 -13.47 -7.32 -6.17
C ALA A 134 -13.36 -8.78 -5.72
N LEU A 135 -13.68 -9.72 -6.62
CA LEU A 135 -13.65 -11.17 -6.37
C LEU A 135 -12.60 -11.88 -7.24
N LYS A 136 -12.16 -11.25 -8.33
CA LYS A 136 -11.21 -11.81 -9.29
C LYS A 136 -10.24 -10.76 -9.83
N LYS A 137 -9.13 -11.22 -10.43
CA LYS A 137 -8.08 -10.37 -11.02
C LYS A 137 -8.63 -9.31 -11.98
N SER A 138 -9.62 -9.65 -12.81
CA SER A 138 -10.23 -8.70 -13.75
C SER A 138 -10.93 -7.52 -13.06
N ASP A 139 -11.47 -7.72 -11.86
CA ASP A 139 -12.14 -6.65 -11.11
C ASP A 139 -11.10 -5.64 -10.62
N VAL A 140 -9.98 -6.14 -10.09
CA VAL A 140 -8.83 -5.32 -9.68
C VAL A 140 -8.26 -4.55 -10.87
N ILE A 141 -8.09 -5.20 -12.02
CA ILE A 141 -7.64 -4.54 -13.26
C ILE A 141 -8.59 -3.39 -13.65
N LYS A 142 -9.89 -3.64 -13.61
CA LYS A 142 -10.90 -2.62 -13.93
C LYS A 142 -10.81 -1.44 -12.97
N MET A 143 -10.76 -1.71 -11.66
CA MET A 143 -10.66 -0.68 -10.61
C MET A 143 -9.40 0.17 -10.76
N LEU A 144 -8.23 -0.45 -10.98
CA LEU A 144 -6.96 0.26 -11.11
C LEU A 144 -6.81 1.03 -12.42
N SER A 145 -7.66 0.74 -13.42
CA SER A 145 -7.70 1.44 -14.71
C SER A 145 -8.81 2.50 -14.78
N ASP A 146 -9.48 2.79 -13.66
CA ASP A 146 -10.64 3.68 -13.62
C ASP A 146 -10.25 5.14 -13.89
N GLN A 147 -11.05 5.79 -14.75
CA GLN A 147 -10.92 7.19 -15.11
C GLN A 147 -12.26 7.93 -15.12
N THR A 148 -13.20 7.50 -14.28
CA THR A 148 -14.57 8.01 -14.28
C THR A 148 -14.73 9.36 -13.57
N ASP A 149 -13.90 9.63 -12.55
CA ASP A 149 -13.88 10.93 -11.89
C ASP A 149 -13.29 12.00 -12.83
N SER A 150 -13.99 13.12 -12.98
CA SER A 150 -13.64 14.17 -13.94
C SER A 150 -12.39 14.98 -13.56
N ARG A 151 -11.96 14.90 -12.30
CA ARG A 151 -10.83 15.70 -11.79
C ARG A 151 -9.68 14.84 -11.28
N TYR A 152 -9.98 13.75 -10.57
CA TYR A 152 -8.99 12.90 -9.91
C TYR A 152 -9.29 11.42 -10.18
N THR A 153 -8.83 10.94 -11.33
CA THR A 153 -8.97 9.55 -11.76
C THR A 153 -8.09 8.60 -10.95
N VAL A 154 -8.46 7.31 -10.88
CA VAL A 154 -7.59 6.29 -10.25
C VAL A 154 -6.35 6.06 -11.10
N PHE A 155 -6.52 5.83 -12.41
CA PHE A 155 -5.44 5.83 -13.37
C PHE A 155 -5.21 7.25 -13.88
N GLN A 156 -4.14 7.90 -13.44
CA GLN A 156 -3.89 9.31 -13.72
C GLN A 156 -3.00 9.48 -14.95
N GLU A 157 -3.35 10.39 -15.86
CA GLU A 157 -2.60 10.63 -17.11
C GLU A 157 -2.25 12.12 -17.32
N THR A 158 -2.74 13.01 -16.47
CA THR A 158 -2.64 14.46 -16.66
C THR A 158 -1.59 15.07 -15.73
N ASN A 159 -2.00 15.88 -14.76
CA ASN A 159 -1.13 16.65 -13.86
C ASN A 159 -0.24 15.76 -12.98
N ILE A 160 -0.72 14.55 -12.68
CA ILE A 160 0.03 13.47 -12.04
C ILE A 160 -0.17 12.26 -12.95
N GLN A 161 0.88 11.46 -13.14
CA GLN A 161 0.83 10.29 -14.02
C GLN A 161 1.05 9.01 -13.23
N THR A 162 0.17 8.03 -13.45
CA THR A 162 0.38 6.65 -13.02
C THR A 162 1.50 6.07 -13.86
N ILE A 163 2.68 5.92 -13.26
CA ILE A 163 3.86 5.39 -13.96
C ILE A 163 3.82 3.87 -14.15
N ALA A 164 3.08 3.16 -13.30
CA ALA A 164 2.93 1.72 -13.36
C ALA A 164 1.73 1.22 -12.56
N VAL A 165 1.14 0.12 -13.03
CA VAL A 165 0.21 -0.72 -12.25
C VAL A 165 0.91 -2.03 -11.92
N GLY A 166 0.88 -2.44 -10.66
CA GLY A 166 1.44 -3.71 -10.20
C GLY A 166 0.37 -4.59 -9.57
N ILE A 167 0.28 -5.85 -10.00
CA ILE A 167 -0.68 -6.82 -9.47
C ILE A 167 0.06 -8.06 -9.01
N PHE A 168 0.00 -8.34 -7.72
CA PHE A 168 0.47 -9.61 -7.14
C PHE A 168 -0.65 -10.65 -7.22
N ASP A 169 -0.44 -11.72 -7.98
CA ASP A 169 -1.29 -12.90 -7.96
C ASP A 169 -0.74 -13.89 -6.93
N CYS A 170 -1.40 -13.99 -5.78
CA CYS A 170 -0.95 -14.87 -4.69
C CYS A 170 -1.16 -16.37 -4.99
N ARG A 171 -2.06 -16.71 -5.92
CA ARG A 171 -2.35 -18.10 -6.29
C ARG A 171 -1.34 -18.58 -7.31
N GLU A 172 -1.18 -17.81 -8.39
CA GLU A 172 -0.22 -18.11 -9.46
C GLU A 172 1.22 -17.76 -9.05
N LYS A 173 1.40 -17.08 -7.92
CA LYS A 173 2.68 -16.60 -7.40
C LYS A 173 3.42 -15.77 -8.44
N THR A 174 2.73 -14.76 -8.98
CA THR A 174 3.30 -13.84 -9.97
C THR A 174 3.12 -12.38 -9.58
N TRP A 175 3.95 -11.52 -10.14
CA TRP A 175 3.80 -10.07 -10.10
C TRP A 175 3.75 -9.52 -11.53
N SER A 176 2.55 -9.13 -11.97
CA SER A 176 2.34 -8.48 -13.26
C SER A 176 2.58 -6.97 -13.13
N ILE A 177 3.35 -6.39 -14.05
CA ILE A 177 3.64 -4.95 -14.10
C ILE A 177 3.19 -4.40 -15.46
N TYR A 178 2.40 -3.34 -15.43
CA TYR A 178 1.90 -2.61 -16.60
C TYR A 178 2.47 -1.19 -16.57
N SER A 179 2.87 -0.65 -17.72
CA SER A 179 3.27 0.75 -17.88
C SER A 179 2.12 1.68 -18.27
N ASP A 180 0.96 1.09 -18.60
CA ASP A 180 -0.23 1.74 -19.13
C ASP A 180 -1.49 1.17 -18.45
N LYS A 181 -2.67 1.52 -18.98
CA LYS A 181 -3.95 1.06 -18.45
C LYS A 181 -4.09 -0.45 -18.59
N ALA A 182 -4.11 -1.14 -17.46
CA ALA A 182 -4.12 -2.60 -17.38
C ALA A 182 -5.38 -3.26 -17.98
N ASN A 183 -6.48 -2.52 -18.16
CA ASN A 183 -7.71 -3.04 -18.77
C ASN A 183 -7.72 -3.00 -20.31
N GLN A 184 -6.71 -2.38 -20.92
CA GLN A 184 -6.58 -2.23 -22.37
C GLN A 184 -5.32 -2.87 -22.93
N ASN A 185 -4.40 -3.29 -22.05
CA ASN A 185 -3.07 -3.74 -22.42
C ASN A 185 -2.67 -4.98 -21.63
N GLU A 186 -1.77 -5.76 -22.21
CA GLU A 186 -1.10 -6.88 -21.53
C GLU A 186 0.02 -6.36 -20.61
N PRO A 187 0.40 -7.10 -19.56
CA PRO A 187 1.49 -6.68 -18.70
C PRO A 187 2.81 -6.63 -19.47
N LEU A 188 3.60 -5.58 -19.24
CA LEU A 188 4.94 -5.42 -19.77
C LEU A 188 5.86 -6.57 -19.32
N ILE A 189 5.70 -7.01 -18.07
CA ILE A 189 6.42 -8.15 -17.52
C ILE A 189 5.57 -8.87 -16.47
N VAL A 190 5.73 -10.19 -16.41
CA VAL A 190 5.16 -11.04 -15.36
C VAL A 190 6.33 -11.74 -14.66
N LEU A 191 6.65 -11.28 -13.46
CA LEU A 191 7.75 -11.83 -12.65
C LEU A 191 7.23 -12.99 -11.78
N PRO A 192 7.94 -14.13 -11.70
CA PRO A 192 7.61 -15.15 -10.71
C PRO A 192 7.98 -14.68 -9.30
N LEU A 193 7.12 -14.97 -8.32
CA LEU A 193 7.41 -14.79 -6.91
C LEU A 193 8.15 -16.04 -6.40
N VAL A 194 9.44 -15.87 -6.10
CA VAL A 194 10.32 -16.96 -5.65
C VAL A 194 10.48 -16.89 -4.14
N PHE A 195 10.00 -17.92 -3.44
CA PHE A 195 10.09 -18.04 -1.99
C PHE A 195 11.07 -19.14 -1.59
N LYS A 196 11.74 -18.96 -0.44
CA LYS A 196 12.50 -20.03 0.19
C LYS A 196 11.55 -21.17 0.56
N ARG A 197 12.06 -22.40 0.41
CA ARG A 197 11.39 -23.61 0.88
C ARG A 197 11.59 -23.77 2.38
#